data_AF-A0A1I5QM66-F1
#
_entry.id   AF-A0A1I5QM66-F1
#
_cell.length_a   1.000
_cell.length_b   1.000
_cell.length_c   1.000
_cell.angle_alpha   90.00
_cell.angle_beta   90.00
_cell.angle_gamma   90.00
#
_symmetry.space_group_name_H-M   'P 1'
#
loop_
_entity.id
_entity.type
_entity.pdbx_description
1 polymer ?
#
loop_
_entity_poly.entity_id
_entity_poly.type
_entity_poly.pdbx_seq_one_letter_code
_entity_poly.pdbx_strand_id
1 'polypeptide(L)' 'MEQNTAIGNLWRIWVDTKRRIVSFHEEEGCQLLEFRSHEMFLNCVDQYTGRQYRYQ' A
#
# COMPACT_ATOMS: atom_id res chain seq x y z
N MET A 1 -22.28 -18.44 9.09
CA MET A 1 -21.05 -18.00 8.39
C MET A 1 -21.18 -16.50 8.21
N GLU A 2 -20.66 -15.75 9.17
CA GLU A 2 -20.69 -14.29 9.15
C GLU A 2 -19.78 -13.83 8.01
N GLN A 3 -20.39 -13.42 6.90
CA GLN A 3 -19.68 -12.78 5.81
C GLN A 3 -19.26 -11.39 6.31
N ASN A 4 -18.04 -11.35 6.85
CA ASN A 4 -17.35 -10.20 7.39
C ASN A 4 -17.31 -9.06 6.36
N THR A 5 -18.27 -8.14 6.45
CA THR A 5 -18.38 -6.88 5.70
C THR A 5 -17.27 -5.88 6.07
N ALA A 6 -16.01 -6.32 6.12
CA ALA A 6 -14.83 -5.48 6.27
C ALA A 6 -13.99 -5.40 4.98
N ILE A 7 -14.48 -5.93 3.86
CA ILE A 7 -13.78 -5.91 2.55
C ILE A 7 -13.96 -4.56 1.83
N GLY A 8 -14.82 -3.66 2.33
CA GLY A 8 -15.15 -2.42 1.63
C GLY A 8 -14.09 -1.32 1.64
N ASN A 9 -13.13 -1.31 2.57
CA ASN A 9 -12.21 -0.16 2.78
C ASN A 9 -10.77 -0.56 3.16
N LEU A 10 -10.30 -1.73 2.72
CA LEU A 10 -8.90 -2.14 2.93
C LEU A 10 -8.06 -1.75 1.72
N TRP A 11 -7.27 -0.71 1.87
CA TRP A 11 -6.28 -0.28 0.87
C TRP A 11 -4.99 -1.03 1.10
N ARG A 12 -4.42 -1.59 0.03
CA ARG A 12 -3.20 -2.41 0.11
C ARG A 12 -2.20 -1.90 -0.91
N ILE A 13 -0.95 -1.77 -0.48
CA ILE A 13 0.19 -1.48 -1.35
C ILE A 13 1.35 -2.38 -0.99
N TRP A 14 2.20 -2.64 -1.96
CA TRP A 14 3.42 -3.40 -1.82
C TRP A 14 4.58 -2.44 -2.01
N VAL A 15 5.45 -2.33 -1.01
CA VAL A 15 6.56 -1.38 -1.03
C VAL A 15 7.89 -2.11 -0.96
N ASP A 16 8.71 -1.95 -1.99
CA ASP A 16 10.12 -2.32 -1.97
C ASP A 16 10.95 -1.12 -1.53
N THR A 17 11.48 -1.16 -0.31
CA THR A 17 12.33 -0.08 0.21
C THR A 17 13.76 -0.13 -0.33
N LYS A 18 14.21 -1.27 -0.87
CA LYS A 18 15.55 -1.44 -1.48
C LYS A 18 15.59 -0.83 -2.87
N ARG A 19 14.61 -1.14 -3.70
CA ARG A 19 14.42 -0.63 -5.06
C ARG A 19 13.69 0.72 -5.08
N ARG A 20 13.09 1.10 -3.93
CA ARG A 20 12.23 2.29 -3.76
C ARG A 20 11.06 2.26 -4.74
N ILE A 21 10.34 1.14 -4.75
CA ILE A 21 9.18 0.92 -5.62
C ILE A 21 7.94 0.75 -4.76
N VAL A 22 6.83 1.33 -5.18
CA VAL A 22 5.49 1.12 -4.63
C VAL A 22 4.64 0.50 -5.74
N SER A 23 4.14 -0.69 -5.51
CA SER A 23 3.24 -1.42 -6.41
C SER A 23 1.85 -1.54 -5.77
N PHE A 24 0.81 -1.50 -6.60
CA PHE A 24 -0.58 -1.76 -6.17
C PHE A 24 -0.98 -3.23 -6.29
N HIS A 25 -0.05 -4.07 -6.76
CA HIS A 25 -0.18 -5.51 -6.89
C HIS A 25 0.87 -6.22 -6.04
N GLU A 26 0.61 -7.48 -5.73
CA GLU A 26 1.59 -8.34 -5.06
C GLU A 26 2.85 -8.50 -5.91
N GLU A 27 3.99 -8.17 -5.32
CA GLU A 27 5.29 -8.23 -5.98
C GLU A 27 6.32 -8.88 -5.03
N GLU A 28 7.08 -9.84 -5.55
CA GLU A 28 8.07 -10.57 -4.79
C GLU A 28 9.17 -9.63 -4.26
N GLY A 29 9.48 -9.73 -2.98
CA GLY A 29 10.45 -8.85 -2.31
C GLY A 29 9.89 -7.50 -1.84
N CYS A 30 8.61 -7.22 -2.12
CA CYS A 30 7.92 -6.05 -1.59
C CYS A 30 7.27 -6.34 -0.23
N GLN A 31 7.21 -5.33 0.62
CA GLN A 31 6.51 -5.38 1.89
C GLN A 31 5.05 -4.97 1.70
N LEU A 32 4.11 -5.86 2.07
CA LEU A 32 2.69 -5.55 2.09
C LEU A 32 2.38 -4.56 3.22
N LEU A 33 1.69 -3.47 2.88
CA LEU A 33 1.12 -2.51 3.80
C LEU A 33 -0.38 -2.46 3.59
N GLU A 34 -1.13 -2.66 4.67
CA GLU A 34 -2.59 -2.65 4.67
C GLU A 34 -3.10 -1.47 5.50
N PHE A 35 -4.01 -0.70 4.92
CA PHE A 35 -4.62 0.46 5.53
C PHE A 35 -6.12 0.31 5.56
N ARG A 36 -6.72 0.59 6.72
CA ARG A 36 -8.18 0.66 6.88
C ARG A 36 -8.74 2.06 6.66
N SER A 37 -7.85 3.07 6.60
CA SER A 37 -8.19 4.48 6.47
C SER A 37 -7.61 5.03 5.18
N HIS A 38 -8.46 5.62 4.35
CA HIS A 38 -8.04 6.21 3.08
C HIS A 38 -7.03 7.36 3.29
N GLU A 39 -7.21 8.17 4.35
CA GLU A 39 -6.28 9.25 4.69
C GLU A 39 -4.88 8.73 5.03
N MET A 40 -4.77 7.64 5.80
CA MET A 40 -3.47 7.02 6.12
C MET A 40 -2.79 6.48 4.86
N PHE A 41 -3.56 5.87 3.96
CA PHE A 41 -3.05 5.41 2.67
C PHE A 41 -2.51 6.58 1.83
N LEU A 42 -3.27 7.68 1.70
CA LEU A 42 -2.85 8.85 0.94
C LEU A 42 -1.59 9.50 1.53
N ASN A 43 -1.54 9.68 2.85
CA ASN A 43 -0.35 10.22 3.52
C ASN A 43 0.87 9.31 3.33
N CYS A 44 0.67 7.99 3.31
CA CYS A 44 1.75 7.04 3.06
C CYS A 44 2.27 7.14 1.62
N VAL A 45 1.36 7.21 0.64
CA VAL A 45 1.69 7.42 -0.78
C VAL A 45 2.40 8.77 -0.97
N ASP A 46 1.91 9.85 -0.37
CA ASP A 46 2.55 11.16 -0.42
C ASP A 46 3.98 11.12 0.14
N GLN A 47 4.16 10.46 1.29
CA GLN A 47 5.48 10.29 1.89
C GLN A 47 6.45 9.51 0.99
N TYR A 48 5.98 8.49 0.29
CA TYR A 48 6.78 7.75 -0.69
C TYR A 48 7.08 8.59 -1.94
N THR A 49 6.14 9.40 -2.39
CA THR A 49 6.34 10.36 -3.49
C THR A 49 7.42 11.38 -3.12
N GLY A 50 7.35 11.95 -1.91
CA GLY A 50 8.37 12.88 -1.39
C GLY A 50 9.75 12.24 -1.22
N ARG A 51 9.80 10.92 -0.99
CA ARG A 51 11.05 10.13 -0.93
C ARG A 51 11.53 9.65 -2.31
N GLN A 52 10.89 10.11 -3.40
CA GLN A 52 11.20 9.74 -4.78
C GLN A 52 11.10 8.24 -5.07
N TYR A 53 10.12 7.56 -4.48
CA TYR A 53 9.81 6.17 -4.84
C TYR A 53 9.13 6.14 -6.22
N ARG A 54 9.37 5.07 -6.98
CA ARG A 54 8.71 4.79 -8.26
C ARG A 54 7.42 4.01 -8.05
N TYR A 55 6.40 4.32 -8.83
CA TYR A 55 5.13 3.57 -8.82
C TYR A 55 5.11 2.61 -10.02
N GLN A 56 4.79 1.34 -9.77
CA GLN A 56 4.64 0.29 -10.79
C GLN A 56 3.27 -0.36 -10.76
#